data_AF-A0AAD2ENS1-F1
#
_entry.id   AF-A0AAD2ENS1-F1
#
_cell.length_a   1.000
_cell.length_b   1.000
_cell.length_c   1.000
_cell.angle_alpha   90.00
_cell.angle_beta   90.00
_cell.angle_gamma   90.00
#
_symmetry.space_group_name_H-M   'P 1'
#
loop_
_entity.id
_entity.type
_entity.pdbx_description
1 polymer ?
#
loop_
_entity_poly.entity_id
_entity_poly.type
_entity_poly.pdbx_seq_one_letter_code
_entity_poly.pdbx_strand_id
1 'polypeptide(L)'
;MASRASNWTGVVDVVPGMNNLTLVFGPMADAQRLATQLREAWEESQALVADGKLVDIEVAYGGDEGPDLCEVARHTGLSTAEVVRRHTAPEYIVYFLGFQPGFAYMGGLDKSLATPRRAEPRMAVPAGSVGIGGEQTGIYPAASPGGWQLLGRTDAALFMPQRNPPTLLSPGDRIRFVASKVRA
;
A
#
# COMPACT_ATOMS: atom_id res chain seq x y z
N MET A 1 -18.12 -5.10 3.72
CA MET A 1 -18.38 -4.68 5.13
C MET A 1 -18.20 -3.18 5.34
N ALA A 2 -17.03 -2.60 5.06
CA ALA A 2 -16.74 -1.17 5.33
C ALA A 2 -17.81 -0.20 4.78
N SER A 3 -18.18 -0.34 3.50
CA SER A 3 -19.21 0.50 2.85
C SER A 3 -20.62 0.34 3.45
N ARG A 4 -20.89 -0.78 4.14
CA ARG A 4 -22.16 -0.97 4.87
C ARG A 4 -22.11 -0.21 6.20
N ALA A 5 -20.99 -0.35 6.93
CA ALA A 5 -20.80 0.28 8.23
C ALA A 5 -20.77 1.81 8.16
N SER A 6 -20.30 2.39 7.05
CA SER A 6 -20.27 3.86 6.86
C SER A 6 -21.66 4.50 6.84
N ASN A 7 -22.71 3.70 6.63
CA ASN A 7 -24.10 4.17 6.62
C ASN A 7 -24.84 3.88 7.95
N TRP A 8 -24.17 3.35 8.97
CA TRP A 8 -24.82 3.05 10.25
C TRP A 8 -25.02 4.31 11.10
N THR A 9 -26.19 4.40 11.74
CA THR A 9 -26.52 5.52 12.61
C THR A 9 -25.52 5.67 13.75
N GLY A 10 -24.89 6.84 13.83
CA GLY A 10 -23.91 7.19 14.86
C GLY A 10 -22.47 6.94 14.45
N VAL A 11 -22.22 6.27 13.32
CA VAL A 11 -20.86 6.12 12.75
C VAL A 11 -20.45 7.43 12.08
N VAL A 12 -19.24 7.87 12.41
CA VAL A 12 -18.59 9.08 11.89
C VAL A 12 -17.60 8.71 10.79
N ASP A 13 -16.84 7.64 10.99
CA ASP A 13 -15.85 7.18 10.01
C ASP A 13 -15.64 5.66 10.11
N VAL A 14 -15.16 5.07 9.02
CA VAL A 14 -14.83 3.66 8.91
C VAL A 14 -13.47 3.53 8.23
N VAL A 15 -12.50 3.01 8.96
CA VAL A 15 -11.10 2.93 8.52
C VAL A 15 -10.70 1.47 8.34
N PRO A 16 -10.65 0.95 7.10
CA PRO A 16 -10.13 -0.38 6.81
C PRO A 16 -8.61 -0.44 7.03
N GLY A 17 -8.15 -1.45 7.77
CA GLY A 17 -6.75 -1.85 7.81
C GLY A 17 -6.52 -3.15 7.03
N MET A 18 -5.35 -3.76 7.23
CA MET A 18 -4.96 -4.98 6.51
C MET A 18 -5.89 -6.17 6.80
N ASN A 19 -6.19 -6.40 8.08
CA ASN A 19 -7.02 -7.53 8.55
C ASN A 19 -7.98 -7.08 9.66
N ASN A 20 -8.25 -5.78 9.76
CA ASN A 20 -9.07 -5.18 10.78
C ASN A 20 -9.89 -4.03 10.18
N LEU A 21 -10.92 -3.61 10.90
CA LEU A 21 -11.75 -2.46 10.57
C LEU A 21 -11.90 -1.63 11.85
N THR A 22 -11.61 -0.34 11.79
CA THR A 22 -11.88 0.59 12.88
C THR A 22 -13.15 1.38 12.57
N LEU A 23 -14.12 1.35 13.48
CA LEU A 23 -15.27 2.26 13.46
C LEU A 23 -14.99 3.45 14.39
N VAL A 24 -15.17 4.65 13.87
CA VAL A 24 -15.25 5.89 14.66
C VAL A 24 -16.72 6.26 14.75
N PHE A 25 -17.21 6.54 15.95
CA PHE A 25 -18.63 6.87 16.18
C PHE A 25 -18.76 8.01 17.19
N GLY A 26 -19.89 8.72 17.12
CA GLY A 26 -20.17 9.87 17.98
C GLY A 26 -20.35 9.48 19.46
N PRO A 27 -20.17 10.41 20.41
CA PRO A 27 -20.22 10.12 21.84
C PRO A 27 -21.59 9.64 22.34
N MET A 28 -22.66 9.94 21.59
CA MET A 28 -24.04 9.52 21.88
C MET A 28 -24.45 8.22 21.17
N ALA A 29 -23.54 7.61 20.40
CA ALA A 29 -23.83 6.35 19.73
C ALA A 29 -23.83 5.18 20.72
N ASP A 30 -24.73 4.21 20.48
CA ASP A 30 -24.76 2.98 21.24
C ASP A 30 -23.62 2.05 20.77
N ALA A 31 -22.53 2.06 21.53
CA ALA A 31 -21.34 1.26 21.23
C ALA A 31 -21.62 -0.25 21.24
N GLN A 32 -22.52 -0.72 22.11
CA GLN A 32 -22.83 -2.14 22.21
C GLN A 32 -23.62 -2.61 20.98
N ARG A 33 -24.58 -1.80 20.53
CA ARG A 33 -25.31 -2.05 19.28
C ARG A 33 -24.37 -2.06 18.08
N LEU A 34 -23.49 -1.06 17.97
CA LEU A 34 -22.51 -0.99 16.88
C LEU A 34 -21.56 -2.20 16.90
N ALA A 35 -21.11 -2.64 18.07
CA ALA A 35 -20.25 -3.82 18.20
C ALA A 35 -20.96 -5.13 17.80
N THR A 36 -22.26 -5.24 18.06
CA THR A 36 -23.07 -6.38 17.58
C THR A 36 -23.23 -6.34 16.06
N GLN A 37 -23.64 -5.19 15.51
CA GLN A 37 -23.76 -5.02 14.05
C GLN A 37 -22.43 -5.28 13.33
N LEU A 38 -21.31 -4.89 13.93
CA LEU A 38 -19.97 -5.13 13.38
C LEU A 38 -19.63 -6.61 13.32
N ARG A 39 -19.95 -7.38 14.37
CA ARG A 39 -19.71 -8.83 14.42
C ARG A 39 -20.56 -9.57 13.40
N GLU A 40 -21.85 -9.30 13.37
CA GLU A 40 -22.77 -9.85 12.35
C GLU A 40 -22.26 -9.50 10.95
N ALA A 41 -21.85 -8.24 10.77
CA ALA A 41 -21.40 -7.80 9.47
C ALA A 41 -20.07 -8.39 9.00
N TRP A 42 -19.23 -8.83 9.95
CA TRP A 42 -18.00 -9.54 9.70
C TRP A 42 -18.27 -10.99 9.30
N GLU A 43 -19.16 -11.68 10.01
CA GLU A 43 -19.54 -13.07 9.72
C GLU A 43 -20.21 -13.22 8.34
N GLU A 44 -21.03 -12.24 7.95
CA GLU A 44 -21.66 -12.20 6.62
C GLU A 44 -20.72 -11.69 5.52
N SER A 45 -19.52 -11.22 5.87
CA SER A 45 -18.65 -10.58 4.89
C SER A 45 -18.12 -11.59 3.89
N GLN A 46 -18.21 -11.23 2.61
CA GLN A 46 -17.62 -12.00 1.52
C GLN A 46 -16.35 -11.30 1.04
N ALA A 47 -15.41 -12.11 0.54
CA ALA A 47 -14.23 -11.59 -0.14
C ALA A 47 -14.69 -10.74 -1.33
N LEU A 48 -14.24 -9.49 -1.37
CA LEU A 48 -14.48 -8.64 -2.53
C LEU A 48 -13.56 -9.10 -3.67
N VAL A 49 -14.09 -9.12 -4.88
CA VAL A 49 -13.26 -9.23 -6.08
C VAL A 49 -12.60 -7.87 -6.30
N ALA A 50 -11.28 -7.86 -6.46
CA ALA A 50 -10.54 -6.65 -6.81
C ALA A 50 -10.78 -6.31 -8.30
N ASP A 51 -11.91 -5.67 -8.58
CA ASP A 51 -12.34 -5.25 -9.92
C ASP A 51 -12.08 -3.76 -10.20
N GLY A 52 -11.31 -3.10 -9.33
CA GLY A 52 -10.86 -1.73 -9.53
C GLY A 52 -10.01 -1.57 -10.80
N LYS A 53 -9.74 -0.30 -11.15
CA LYS A 53 -8.96 0.03 -12.35
C LYS A 53 -7.56 -0.54 -12.25
N LEU A 54 -7.00 -0.94 -13.39
CA LEU A 54 -5.58 -1.27 -13.51
C LEU A 54 -4.79 0.02 -13.77
N VAL A 55 -3.80 0.29 -12.93
CA VAL A 55 -2.92 1.46 -13.04
C VAL A 55 -1.49 1.00 -13.26
N ASP A 56 -0.92 1.35 -14.41
CA ASP A 56 0.50 1.14 -14.67
C ASP A 56 1.31 2.26 -13.98
N ILE A 57 2.30 1.87 -13.18
CA ILE A 57 3.19 2.79 -12.47
C ILE A 57 4.60 2.60 -13.01
N GLU A 58 5.12 3.61 -13.70
CA GLU A 58 6.50 3.61 -14.17
C GLU A 58 7.48 3.83 -13.03
N VAL A 59 8.51 3.00 -12.94
CA VAL A 59 9.51 3.03 -11.86
C VAL A 59 10.92 2.99 -12.42
N ALA A 60 11.74 3.93 -12.00
CA ALA A 60 13.19 3.88 -12.16
C ALA A 60 13.80 3.08 -11.00
N TYR A 61 14.33 1.90 -11.29
CA TYR A 61 14.91 0.98 -10.30
C TYR A 61 16.42 1.20 -10.13
N GLY A 62 16.89 1.03 -8.90
CA GLY A 62 18.31 1.03 -8.52
C GLY A 62 18.98 2.42 -8.56
N GLY A 63 20.28 2.44 -8.30
CA GLY A 63 21.05 3.68 -8.12
C GLY A 63 20.46 4.57 -7.02
N ASP A 64 20.50 5.90 -7.22
CA ASP A 64 19.98 6.87 -6.24
C ASP A 64 18.45 6.78 -6.05
N GLU A 65 17.74 6.26 -7.06
CA GLU A 65 16.28 6.08 -7.02
C GLU A 65 15.88 4.89 -6.15
N GLY A 66 16.74 3.86 -6.10
CA GLY A 66 16.52 2.59 -5.42
C GLY A 66 17.75 2.11 -4.66
N PRO A 67 18.18 2.84 -3.61
CA PRO A 67 19.46 2.60 -2.94
C PRO A 67 19.56 1.23 -2.25
N ASP A 68 18.44 0.55 -2.00
CA ASP A 68 18.41 -0.74 -1.32
C ASP A 68 18.24 -1.92 -2.30
N LEU A 69 18.16 -1.69 -3.62
CA LEU A 69 17.94 -2.76 -4.59
C LEU A 69 19.02 -3.86 -4.50
N CYS A 70 20.30 -3.45 -4.39
CA CYS A 70 21.42 -4.37 -4.22
C CYS A 70 21.38 -5.13 -2.88
N GLU A 71 20.90 -4.48 -1.81
CA GLU A 71 20.77 -5.12 -0.51
C GLU A 71 19.64 -6.15 -0.49
N VAL A 72 18.50 -5.84 -1.13
CA VAL A 72 17.39 -6.79 -1.32
C VAL A 72 17.83 -7.98 -2.17
N ALA A 73 18.57 -7.74 -3.26
CA ALA A 73 19.15 -8.79 -4.07
C ALA A 73 20.07 -9.71 -3.24
N ARG A 74 20.98 -9.13 -2.45
CA ARG A 74 21.87 -9.87 -1.55
C ARG A 74 21.10 -10.67 -0.49
N HIS A 75 20.07 -10.09 0.12
CA HIS A 75 19.24 -10.74 1.15
C HIS A 75 18.49 -11.95 0.59
N THR A 76 17.95 -11.82 -0.61
CA THR A 76 17.11 -12.84 -1.27
C THR A 76 17.91 -13.87 -2.06
N GLY A 77 19.22 -13.65 -2.26
CA GLY A 77 20.07 -14.48 -3.11
C GLY A 77 19.78 -14.33 -4.61
N LEU A 78 19.08 -13.26 -5.00
CA LEU A 78 18.71 -12.96 -6.38
C LEU A 78 19.68 -11.94 -6.99
N SER A 79 19.70 -11.82 -8.31
CA SER A 79 20.30 -10.66 -8.97
C SER A 79 19.36 -9.46 -8.89
N THR A 80 19.89 -8.24 -9.00
CA THR A 80 19.05 -7.03 -9.06
C THR A 80 18.05 -7.09 -10.22
N ALA A 81 18.47 -7.60 -11.38
CA ALA A 81 17.58 -7.81 -12.53
C ALA A 81 16.44 -8.78 -12.20
N GLU A 82 16.71 -9.84 -11.44
CA GLU A 82 15.69 -10.80 -11.03
C GLU A 82 14.74 -10.24 -9.96
N VAL A 83 15.24 -9.41 -9.03
CA VAL A 83 14.40 -8.65 -8.10
C VAL A 83 13.42 -7.76 -8.86
N VAL A 84 13.93 -6.96 -9.81
CA VAL A 84 13.08 -6.09 -10.64
C VAL A 84 12.05 -6.92 -11.42
N ARG A 85 12.50 -7.98 -12.11
CA ARG A 85 11.62 -8.85 -12.90
C ARG A 85 10.47 -9.40 -12.06
N ARG A 86 10.76 -9.91 -10.86
CA ARG A 86 9.75 -10.46 -9.95
C ARG A 86 8.85 -9.38 -9.37
N HIS A 87 9.37 -8.19 -9.11
CA HIS A 87 8.58 -7.06 -8.62
C HIS A 87 7.66 -6.46 -9.70
N THR A 88 8.00 -6.57 -10.98
CA THR A 88 7.17 -6.07 -12.08
C THR A 88 6.23 -7.12 -12.67
N ALA A 89 6.42 -8.40 -12.32
CA ALA A 89 5.64 -9.51 -12.89
C ALA A 89 4.17 -9.58 -12.43
N PRO A 90 3.84 -9.43 -11.12
CA PRO A 90 2.47 -9.58 -10.66
C PRO A 90 1.64 -8.30 -10.86
N GLU A 91 0.32 -8.48 -10.92
CA GLU A 91 -0.62 -7.40 -10.62
C GLU A 91 -0.84 -7.35 -9.11
N TYR A 92 -0.60 -6.18 -8.53
CA TYR A 92 -0.79 -5.91 -7.12
C TYR A 92 -2.21 -5.44 -6.86
N ILE A 93 -2.74 -5.73 -5.69
CA ILE A 93 -4.07 -5.24 -5.26
C ILE A 93 -3.87 -4.24 -4.13
N VAL A 94 -4.45 -3.05 -4.27
CA VAL A 94 -4.51 -2.06 -3.18
C VAL A 94 -5.51 -2.54 -2.14
N TYR A 95 -5.03 -2.93 -0.96
CA TYR A 95 -5.92 -3.40 0.11
C TYR A 95 -6.52 -2.23 0.90
N PHE A 96 -5.71 -1.25 1.25
CA PHE A 96 -6.16 -0.03 1.91
C PHE A 96 -5.17 1.11 1.70
N LEU A 97 -5.62 2.33 1.96
CA LEU A 97 -4.76 3.51 2.06
C LEU A 97 -4.61 3.89 3.53
N GLY A 98 -3.41 4.25 3.96
CA GLY A 98 -3.13 4.58 5.37
C GLY A 98 -1.71 5.09 5.54
N PHE A 99 -1.23 5.31 6.77
CA PHE A 99 0.07 5.94 7.09
C PHE A 99 0.18 7.43 6.68
N GLN A 100 -0.05 7.74 5.41
CA GLN A 100 -0.11 9.10 4.86
C GLN A 100 -1.16 9.19 3.75
N PRO A 101 -1.70 10.38 3.44
CA PRO A 101 -2.63 10.55 2.34
C PRO A 101 -2.08 10.00 1.01
N GLY A 102 -2.77 9.01 0.44
CA GLY A 102 -2.40 8.36 -0.83
C GLY A 102 -1.36 7.23 -0.73
N PHE A 103 -0.86 6.88 0.46
CA PHE A 103 0.04 5.74 0.61
C PHE A 103 -0.78 4.45 0.53
N ALA A 104 -0.52 3.64 -0.50
CA ALA A 104 -1.23 2.40 -0.76
C ALA A 104 -0.48 1.19 -0.22
N TYR A 105 -1.14 0.40 0.62
CA TYR A 105 -0.66 -0.92 1.03
C TYR A 105 -1.14 -1.95 0.01
N MET A 106 -0.18 -2.61 -0.65
CA MET A 106 -0.45 -3.55 -1.71
C MET A 106 -0.20 -4.99 -1.30
N GLY A 107 -1.09 -5.90 -1.70
CA GLY A 107 -0.87 -7.34 -1.69
C GLY A 107 -0.42 -7.86 -3.05
N GLY A 108 0.11 -9.09 -3.07
CA GLY A 108 0.55 -9.77 -4.29
C GLY A 108 2.05 -9.79 -4.52
N LEU A 109 2.85 -9.32 -3.55
CA LEU A 109 4.31 -9.41 -3.62
C LEU A 109 4.75 -10.88 -3.71
N ASP A 110 5.65 -11.18 -4.66
CA ASP A 110 6.33 -12.47 -4.72
C ASP A 110 7.04 -12.73 -3.38
N LYS A 111 6.69 -13.84 -2.73
CA LYS A 111 7.23 -14.22 -1.42
C LYS A 111 8.75 -14.32 -1.41
N SER A 112 9.38 -14.59 -2.56
CA SER A 112 10.85 -14.61 -2.64
C SER A 112 11.49 -13.23 -2.49
N LEU A 113 10.73 -12.15 -2.61
CA LEU A 113 11.20 -10.77 -2.43
C LEU A 113 11.01 -10.26 -1.01
N ALA A 114 10.32 -11.02 -0.16
CA ALA A 114 10.03 -10.60 1.21
C ALA A 114 11.33 -10.26 1.95
N THR A 115 11.47 -9.01 2.35
CA THR A 115 12.69 -8.49 2.97
C THR A 115 12.31 -7.65 4.19
N PRO A 116 12.93 -7.86 5.36
CA PRO A 116 12.57 -7.10 6.56
C PRO A 116 12.81 -5.60 6.37
N ARG A 117 12.05 -4.82 7.14
CA ARG A 117 12.31 -3.39 7.28
C ARG A 117 13.72 -3.17 7.82
N ARG A 118 14.31 -2.02 7.47
CA ARG A 118 15.57 -1.56 8.07
C ARG A 118 15.41 -1.48 9.59
N ALA A 119 16.46 -1.89 10.30
CA ALA A 119 16.51 -1.79 11.75
C ALA A 119 16.37 -0.34 12.23
N GLU A 120 17.03 0.58 11.51
CA GLU A 120 16.91 2.03 11.72
C GLU A 120 16.19 2.67 10.52
N PRO A 121 15.00 3.27 10.73
CA PRO A 121 14.30 4.00 9.68
C PRO A 121 15.12 5.18 9.15
N ARG A 122 14.95 5.49 7.86
CA ARG A 122 15.44 6.76 7.31
C ARG A 122 14.65 7.90 7.92
N MET A 123 15.35 8.99 8.23
CA MET A 123 14.70 10.26 8.61
C MET A 123 13.89 10.87 7.47
N ALA A 124 14.33 10.63 6.22
CA ALA A 124 13.63 11.08 5.02
C ALA A 124 13.74 10.02 3.92
N VAL A 125 12.59 9.58 3.44
CA VAL A 125 12.35 8.83 2.22
C VAL A 125 11.76 9.81 1.21
N PRO A 126 12.29 9.94 -0.01
CA PRO A 126 11.71 10.81 -1.02
C PRO A 126 10.28 10.44 -1.40
N ALA A 127 9.49 11.44 -1.82
CA ALA A 127 8.21 11.18 -2.48
C ALA A 127 8.43 10.33 -3.75
N GLY A 128 7.47 9.46 -4.06
CA GLY A 128 7.52 8.52 -5.17
C GLY A 128 8.38 7.28 -4.92
N SER A 129 9.08 7.16 -3.78
CA SER A 129 9.89 5.98 -3.51
C SER A 129 9.03 4.71 -3.46
N VAL A 130 9.43 3.70 -4.20
CA VAL A 130 8.85 2.35 -4.23
C VAL A 130 9.70 1.45 -3.36
N GLY A 131 9.08 0.69 -2.45
CA GLY A 131 9.84 -0.16 -1.55
C GLY A 131 9.13 -1.40 -1.06
N ILE A 132 9.89 -2.26 -0.38
CA ILE A 132 9.41 -3.47 0.28
C ILE A 132 9.58 -3.36 1.79
N GLY A 133 8.57 -3.80 2.54
CA GLY A 133 8.62 -3.93 4.00
C GLY A 133 7.97 -5.22 4.47
N GLY A 134 8.78 -6.27 4.67
CA GLY A 134 8.27 -7.62 4.91
C GLY A 134 7.68 -8.20 3.63
N GLU A 135 6.44 -8.69 3.71
CA GLU A 135 5.71 -9.27 2.57
C GLU A 135 4.92 -8.23 1.76
N GLN A 136 5.13 -6.94 2.01
CA GLN A 136 4.37 -5.85 1.40
C GLN A 136 5.25 -4.99 0.49
N THR A 137 4.65 -4.48 -0.58
CA THR A 137 5.18 -3.39 -1.40
C THR A 137 4.25 -2.17 -1.35
N GLY A 138 4.77 -1.01 -1.74
CA GLY A 138 4.21 0.29 -1.36
C GLY A 138 4.94 1.42 -2.07
N ILE A 139 4.25 2.56 -2.20
CA ILE A 139 4.82 3.78 -2.76
C ILE A 139 4.57 4.93 -1.80
N TYR A 140 5.64 5.64 -1.46
CA TYR A 140 5.58 6.82 -0.60
C TYR A 140 4.98 8.00 -1.38
N PRO A 141 3.80 8.54 -1.03
CA PRO A 141 3.15 9.63 -1.78
C PRO A 141 3.80 10.98 -1.52
N ALA A 142 4.49 11.13 -0.39
CA ALA A 142 5.16 12.34 0.05
C ALA A 142 6.45 11.98 0.80
N ALA A 143 7.33 12.97 0.99
CA ALA A 143 8.54 12.75 1.77
C ALA A 143 8.19 12.48 3.25
N SER A 144 8.76 11.42 3.82
CA SER A 144 8.48 11.01 5.20
C SER A 144 9.62 10.18 5.78
N PRO A 145 9.71 10.03 7.11
CA PRO A 145 10.50 8.95 7.69
C PRO A 145 9.97 7.59 7.22
N GLY A 146 10.85 6.60 7.07
CA GLY A 146 10.45 5.28 6.56
C GLY A 146 11.53 4.22 6.69
N GLY A 147 11.11 3.01 7.08
CA GLY A 147 12.01 1.86 7.28
C GLY A 147 11.97 0.82 6.17
N TRP A 148 11.30 1.10 5.05
CA TRP A 148 11.22 0.12 3.96
C TRP A 148 12.49 0.11 3.12
N GLN A 149 12.77 -1.03 2.48
CA GLN A 149 13.84 -1.17 1.52
C GLN A 149 13.41 -0.53 0.20
N LEU A 150 14.12 0.50 -0.24
CA LEU A 150 13.79 1.29 -1.43
C LEU A 150 14.38 0.66 -2.68
N LEU A 151 13.50 0.21 -3.58
CA LEU A 151 13.87 -0.46 -4.83
C LEU A 151 14.00 0.48 -6.01
N GLY A 152 13.27 1.59 -5.98
CA GLY A 152 13.19 2.56 -7.07
C GLY A 152 12.31 3.74 -6.72
N ARG A 153 12.05 4.61 -7.70
CA ARG A 153 11.19 5.78 -7.55
C ARG A 153 10.33 5.99 -8.80
N THR A 154 9.13 6.52 -8.59
CA THR A 154 8.19 6.94 -9.64
C THR A 154 7.91 8.43 -9.55
N ASP A 155 7.61 9.05 -10.70
CA ASP A 155 7.10 10.42 -10.77
C ASP A 155 5.57 10.49 -10.69
N ALA A 156 4.89 9.36 -10.50
CA ALA A 156 3.45 9.31 -10.35
C ALA A 156 2.97 10.13 -9.15
N ALA A 157 2.08 11.09 -9.41
CA ALA A 157 1.50 11.91 -8.35
C ALA A 157 0.36 11.14 -7.64
N LEU A 158 0.72 10.47 -6.55
CA LEU A 158 -0.18 9.58 -5.79
C LEU A 158 -1.24 10.32 -4.97
N PHE A 159 -0.94 11.54 -4.56
CA PHE A 159 -1.85 12.40 -3.80
C PHE A 159 -1.73 13.85 -4.26
N MET A 160 -2.87 14.43 -4.64
CA MET A 160 -3.01 15.82 -5.05
C MET A 160 -4.26 16.41 -4.37
N PRO A 161 -4.10 17.22 -3.31
CA PRO A 161 -5.22 17.79 -2.55
C PRO A 161 -6.24 18.57 -3.39
N GLN A 162 -5.81 19.11 -4.53
CA GLN A 162 -6.64 19.91 -5.42
C GLN A 162 -7.49 19.07 -6.40
N ARG A 163 -7.35 17.74 -6.41
CA ARG A 163 -8.13 16.84 -7.28
C ARG A 163 -9.27 16.17 -6.52
N ASN A 164 -10.29 15.70 -7.26
CA ASN A 164 -11.37 14.88 -6.73
C ASN A 164 -11.54 13.60 -7.59
N PRO A 165 -11.24 12.40 -7.06
CA PRO A 165 -10.66 12.15 -5.74
C PRO A 165 -9.21 12.67 -5.65
N PRO A 166 -8.71 12.98 -4.44
CA PRO A 166 -7.36 13.52 -4.26
C PRO A 166 -6.28 12.44 -4.35
N THR A 167 -6.63 11.15 -4.28
CA THR A 167 -5.70 10.03 -4.41
C THR A 167 -5.75 9.42 -5.81
N LEU A 168 -4.60 9.00 -6.33
CA LEU A 168 -4.52 8.27 -7.60
C LEU A 168 -5.15 6.87 -7.47
N LEU A 169 -4.92 6.23 -6.33
CA LEU A 169 -5.29 4.85 -6.03
C LEU A 169 -6.44 4.81 -5.03
N SER A 170 -7.24 3.75 -5.09
CA SER A 170 -8.30 3.41 -4.14
C SER A 170 -8.22 1.93 -3.74
N PRO A 171 -8.74 1.54 -2.55
CA PRO A 171 -8.88 0.13 -2.20
C PRO A 171 -9.62 -0.63 -3.31
N GLY A 172 -9.08 -1.78 -3.72
CA GLY A 172 -9.58 -2.61 -4.82
C GLY A 172 -8.96 -2.30 -6.19
N ASP A 173 -8.27 -1.16 -6.36
CA ASP A 173 -7.49 -0.89 -7.57
C ASP A 173 -6.36 -1.91 -7.73
N ARG A 174 -6.01 -2.18 -8.98
CA ARG A 174 -4.88 -3.04 -9.36
C ARG A 174 -3.73 -2.21 -9.87
N ILE A 175 -2.51 -2.62 -9.54
CA ILE A 175 -1.30 -1.91 -9.93
C ILE A 175 -0.38 -2.87 -10.67
N ARG A 176 0.21 -2.39 -11.75
CA ARG A 176 1.32 -3.05 -12.42
C ARG A 176 2.50 -2.11 -12.45
N PHE A 177 3.61 -2.54 -11.85
CA PHE A 177 4.85 -1.78 -11.95
C PHE A 177 5.50 -2.03 -13.30
N VAL A 178 5.92 -0.96 -13.96
CA VAL A 178 6.62 -1.00 -15.24
C VAL A 178 8.00 -0.40 -15.03
N ALA A 179 9.05 -1.16 -15.31
CA ALA A 179 10.41 -0.65 -15.20
C ALA A 179 10.70 0.32 -16.35
N SER A 180 10.80 1.63 -16.06
CA SER A 180 11.20 2.63 -17.06
C SER A 180 12.72 2.71 -17.21
N LYS A 181 13.46 2.37 -16.15
CA LYS A 181 14.92 2.26 -16.14
C LYS A 181 15.37 1.27 -15.05
N VAL A 182 16.49 0.57 -15.28
CA VAL A 182 17.14 -0.27 -14.27
C VAL A 182 18.62 0.10 -14.21
N ARG A 183 19.11 0.43 -13.02
CA ARG A 183 20.53 0.65 -12.72
C ARG A 183 21.00 -0.35 -11.69
N ALA A 184 22.24 -0.80 -11.81
CA ALA A 184 22.93 -1.57 -10.77
C ALA A 184 23.33 -0.67 -9.60
#